data_AF-A0A378WC46-F1
#
_entry.id   AF-A0A378WC46-F1
#
_cell.length_a   1.000
_cell.length_b   1.000
_cell.length_c   1.000
_cell.angle_alpha   90.00
_cell.angle_beta   90.00
_cell.angle_gamma   90.00
#
_symmetry.space_group_name_H-M   'P 1'
#
loop_
_entity.id
_entity.type
_entity.pdbx_description
1 polymer ?
#
loop_
_entity_poly.entity_id
_entity_poly.type
_entity_poly.pdbx_seq_one_letter_code
_entity_poly.pdbx_strand_id
1 'polypeptide(L)'
;MGTADGMTLGDIVTDNAVRFPDVAAYRCGNRTVSHAQLRNRAVRLVSAMAAAGLRRQDRVAVLSRNSIEFGELNAATQLSGIILATINFRLATPEIRDVVRRVEPSIVFVADEFVAVITDLMSGLPSRPLVVAFGCEPPPGTVGYEGFLSAAPSEALELVAEPDDIAYLLFTSGTTGASKCCILGQREMRAVALTMNNECVAAVMTRVDHHADVPRWGTRDRRRPARPRRNRVCCSSSSTLPMRCD
;
A
#
# COMPACT_ATOMS: atom_id res chain seq x y z
N MET A 1 -3.22 -31.34 2.28
CA MET A 1 -2.51 -30.27 3.02
C MET A 1 -1.26 -29.96 2.21
N GLY A 2 -1.30 -28.91 1.38
CA GLY A 2 -0.15 -28.52 0.55
C GLY A 2 1.01 -28.07 1.43
N THR A 3 2.24 -28.42 1.06
CA THR A 3 3.44 -27.92 1.73
C THR A 3 3.44 -26.39 1.73
N ALA A 4 3.87 -25.77 2.83
CA ALA A 4 3.81 -24.33 3.01
C ALA A 4 4.61 -23.49 1.99
N ASP A 5 5.43 -24.15 1.17
CA ASP A 5 6.24 -23.62 0.08
C ASP A 5 5.42 -23.24 -1.17
N GLY A 6 4.15 -23.67 -1.25
CA GLY A 6 3.26 -23.40 -2.39
C GLY A 6 2.23 -22.29 -2.17
N MET A 7 2.22 -21.62 -1.01
CA MET A 7 1.18 -20.65 -0.66
C MET A 7 1.55 -19.21 -1.03
N THR A 8 0.55 -18.42 -1.40
CA THR A 8 0.61 -16.99 -1.79
C THR A 8 -0.11 -16.08 -0.79
N LEU A 9 -0.06 -14.76 -1.00
CA LEU A 9 -0.92 -13.84 -0.23
C LEU A 9 -2.40 -14.07 -0.51
N GLY A 10 -2.75 -14.48 -1.75
CA GLY A 10 -4.12 -14.81 -2.14
C GLY A 10 -4.75 -15.93 -1.30
N ASP A 11 -3.93 -16.87 -0.82
CA ASP A 11 -4.39 -17.92 0.10
C ASP A 11 -4.85 -17.36 1.44
N ILE A 12 -4.21 -16.30 1.94
CA ILE A 12 -4.64 -15.63 3.19
C ILE A 12 -6.03 -15.00 2.99
N VAL A 13 -6.26 -14.35 1.86
CA VAL A 13 -7.57 -13.78 1.51
C VAL A 13 -8.63 -14.87 1.42
N THR A 14 -8.30 -15.98 0.76
CA THR A 14 -9.24 -17.10 0.56
C THR A 14 -9.54 -17.83 1.86
N ASP A 15 -8.53 -18.14 2.67
CA ASP A 15 -8.67 -18.84 3.94
C ASP A 15 -9.49 -18.02 4.95
N ASN A 16 -9.24 -16.71 5.04
CA ASN A 16 -10.02 -15.82 5.91
C ASN A 16 -11.49 -15.73 5.49
N ALA A 17 -11.79 -15.72 4.19
CA ALA A 17 -13.17 -15.71 3.70
C ALA A 17 -13.94 -16.99 4.05
N VAL A 18 -13.25 -18.11 4.21
CA VAL A 18 -13.86 -19.40 4.61
C VAL A 18 -13.97 -19.51 6.12
N ARG A 19 -12.92 -19.14 6.87
CA ARG A 19 -12.87 -19.31 8.33
C ARG A 19 -13.64 -18.23 9.09
N PHE A 20 -13.65 -17.02 8.55
CA PHE A 20 -14.18 -15.82 9.22
C PHE A 20 -15.10 -15.01 8.29
N PRO A 21 -16.09 -15.63 7.62
CA PRO A 21 -16.84 -15.01 6.53
C PRO A 21 -17.53 -13.71 6.91
N ASP A 22 -18.06 -13.64 8.14
CA ASP A 22 -18.83 -12.50 8.65
C ASP A 22 -17.99 -11.51 9.46
N VAL A 23 -16.71 -11.82 9.69
CA VAL A 23 -15.80 -10.91 10.40
C VAL A 23 -15.42 -9.77 9.47
N ALA A 24 -15.43 -8.55 10.01
CA ALA A 24 -15.05 -7.35 9.27
C ALA A 24 -13.57 -7.42 8.85
N ALA A 25 -13.32 -7.43 7.54
CA ALA A 25 -11.99 -7.35 6.97
C ALA A 25 -11.50 -5.89 6.93
N TYR A 26 -12.37 -4.98 6.46
CA TYR A 26 -12.08 -3.54 6.40
C TYR A 26 -13.23 -2.70 6.93
N ARG A 27 -12.88 -1.59 7.57
CA ARG A 27 -13.81 -0.53 8.00
C ARG A 27 -13.26 0.83 7.56
N CYS A 28 -14.08 1.60 6.88
CA CYS A 28 -13.74 2.96 6.45
C CYS A 28 -14.97 3.86 6.60
N GLY A 29 -14.93 4.80 7.54
CA GLY A 29 -16.10 5.61 7.89
C GLY A 29 -17.26 4.74 8.37
N ASN A 30 -18.41 4.86 7.70
CA ASN A 30 -19.62 4.07 7.96
C ASN A 30 -19.70 2.75 7.18
N ARG A 31 -18.74 2.48 6.29
CA ARG A 31 -18.73 1.27 5.46
C ARG A 31 -17.89 0.18 6.13
N THR A 32 -18.41 -1.04 6.09
CA THR A 32 -17.73 -2.25 6.55
C THR A 32 -17.85 -3.31 5.47
N VAL A 33 -16.75 -4.02 5.21
CA VAL A 33 -16.70 -5.15 4.30
C VAL A 33 -16.20 -6.38 5.07
N SER A 34 -16.94 -7.48 5.02
CA SER A 34 -16.54 -8.75 5.63
C SER A 34 -15.50 -9.49 4.80
N HIS A 35 -14.83 -10.50 5.36
CA HIS A 35 -13.86 -11.29 4.58
C HIS A 35 -14.50 -12.00 3.38
N ALA A 36 -15.72 -12.53 3.52
CA ALA A 36 -16.43 -13.14 2.40
C ALA A 36 -16.73 -12.11 1.28
N GLN A 37 -17.19 -10.92 1.67
CA GLN A 37 -17.47 -9.84 0.73
C GLN A 37 -16.20 -9.35 0.02
N LEU A 38 -15.10 -9.19 0.78
CA LEU A 38 -13.81 -8.77 0.24
C LEU A 38 -13.33 -9.76 -0.83
N ARG A 39 -13.33 -11.07 -0.53
CA ARG A 39 -12.93 -12.09 -1.50
C ARG A 39 -13.80 -12.05 -2.75
N ASN A 40 -15.13 -11.98 -2.60
CA ASN A 40 -16.04 -11.98 -3.75
C ASN A 40 -15.82 -10.76 -4.65
N ARG A 41 -15.64 -9.58 -4.06
CA ARG A 41 -15.33 -8.35 -4.82
C ARG A 41 -13.94 -8.41 -5.45
N ALA A 42 -12.95 -8.96 -4.76
CA ALA A 42 -11.62 -9.16 -5.30
C ALA A 42 -11.61 -10.12 -6.51
N VAL A 43 -12.33 -11.24 -6.44
CA VAL A 43 -12.45 -12.19 -7.57
C VAL A 43 -13.11 -11.52 -8.78
N ARG A 44 -14.19 -10.75 -8.56
CA ARG A 44 -14.82 -9.97 -9.63
C ARG A 44 -13.86 -8.94 -10.23
N LEU A 45 -13.03 -8.30 -9.41
CA LEU A 45 -12.04 -7.35 -9.90
C LEU A 45 -10.94 -8.03 -10.72
N VAL A 46 -10.51 -9.24 -10.33
CA VAL A 46 -9.60 -10.06 -11.14
C VAL A 46 -10.20 -10.35 -12.51
N SER A 47 -11.46 -10.79 -12.55
CA SER A 47 -12.21 -11.06 -13.79
C SER A 47 -12.36 -9.81 -14.67
N ALA A 48 -12.68 -8.66 -14.08
CA ALA A 48 -12.72 -7.39 -14.81
C ALA A 48 -11.34 -6.97 -15.39
N MET A 49 -10.25 -7.16 -14.63
CA MET A 49 -8.89 -6.88 -15.10
C MET A 49 -8.48 -7.83 -16.23
N ALA A 50 -8.79 -9.12 -16.12
CA ALA A 50 -8.53 -10.10 -17.17
C ALA A 50 -9.32 -9.80 -18.45
N ALA A 51 -10.60 -9.41 -18.33
CA ALA A 51 -11.42 -8.96 -19.44
C ALA A 51 -10.89 -7.67 -20.11
N ALA A 52 -10.22 -6.80 -19.34
CA ALA A 52 -9.50 -5.64 -19.86
C ALA A 52 -8.14 -6.00 -20.51
N GLY A 53 -7.80 -7.29 -20.59
CA GLY A 53 -6.62 -7.82 -21.28
C GLY A 53 -5.38 -8.01 -20.40
N LEU A 54 -5.50 -7.81 -19.08
CA LEU A 54 -4.37 -8.01 -18.17
C LEU A 54 -4.06 -9.50 -18.02
N ARG A 55 -2.77 -9.79 -17.88
CA ARG A 55 -2.24 -11.13 -17.60
C ARG A 55 -1.55 -11.13 -16.24
N ARG A 56 -1.28 -12.34 -15.73
CA ARG A 56 -0.40 -12.53 -14.57
C ARG A 56 0.94 -11.83 -14.81
N GLN A 57 1.45 -11.13 -13.79
CA GLN A 57 2.65 -10.29 -13.83
C GLN A 57 2.57 -9.02 -14.70
N ASP A 58 1.40 -8.65 -15.22
CA ASP A 58 1.16 -7.27 -15.66
C ASP A 58 1.08 -6.32 -14.45
N ARG A 59 1.28 -5.02 -14.70
CA ARG A 59 1.37 -4.01 -13.66
C ARG A 59 0.14 -3.12 -13.65
N VAL A 60 -0.40 -2.89 -12.46
CA VAL A 60 -1.37 -1.84 -12.20
C VAL A 60 -0.80 -0.87 -11.18
N ALA A 61 -1.18 0.39 -11.27
CA ALA A 61 -0.79 1.39 -10.28
C ALA A 61 -2.01 1.88 -9.50
N VAL A 62 -1.78 2.32 -8.27
CA VAL A 62 -2.81 2.97 -7.46
C VAL A 62 -2.31 4.27 -6.84
N LEU A 63 -3.10 5.32 -6.98
CA LEU A 63 -2.92 6.61 -6.33
C LEU A 63 -4.17 6.93 -5.50
N SER A 64 -4.10 6.61 -4.21
CA SER A 64 -5.23 6.75 -3.30
C SER A 64 -4.80 6.89 -1.85
N ARG A 65 -5.70 7.37 -1.00
CA ARG A 65 -5.62 7.20 0.45
C ARG A 65 -6.16 5.82 0.83
N ASN A 66 -6.11 5.49 2.12
CA ASN A 66 -6.71 4.24 2.59
C ASN A 66 -8.22 4.28 2.37
N SER A 67 -8.71 3.37 1.53
CA SER A 67 -10.13 3.19 1.22
C SER A 67 -10.46 1.69 1.15
N ILE A 68 -11.75 1.37 1.11
CA ILE A 68 -12.20 -0.02 0.92
C ILE A 68 -11.81 -0.50 -0.49
N GLU A 69 -11.96 0.36 -1.50
CA GLU A 69 -11.61 0.09 -2.90
C GLU A 69 -10.13 -0.23 -3.06
N PHE A 70 -9.25 0.49 -2.33
CA PHE A 70 -7.83 0.16 -2.31
C PHE A 70 -7.58 -1.22 -1.66
N GLY A 71 -8.29 -1.54 -0.58
CA GLY A 71 -8.23 -2.86 0.05
C GLY A 71 -8.71 -4.00 -0.87
N GLU A 72 -9.76 -3.76 -1.65
CA GLU A 72 -10.29 -4.69 -2.66
C GLU A 72 -9.30 -4.91 -3.81
N LEU A 73 -8.71 -3.82 -4.33
CA LEU A 73 -7.65 -3.89 -5.33
C LEU A 73 -6.45 -4.69 -4.84
N ASN A 74 -6.01 -4.43 -3.61
CA ASN A 74 -4.92 -5.15 -2.99
C ASN A 74 -5.22 -6.65 -2.85
N ALA A 75 -6.43 -7.02 -2.43
CA ALA A 75 -6.84 -8.43 -2.37
C ALA A 75 -6.91 -9.07 -3.77
N ALA A 76 -7.37 -8.34 -4.79
CA ALA A 76 -7.45 -8.82 -6.16
C ALA A 76 -6.06 -9.11 -6.76
N THR A 77 -5.10 -8.21 -6.56
CA THR A 77 -3.72 -8.41 -7.05
C THR A 77 -3.01 -9.54 -6.31
N GLN A 78 -3.27 -9.70 -5.00
CA GLN A 78 -2.78 -10.85 -4.22
C GLN A 78 -3.32 -12.19 -4.74
N LEU A 79 -4.59 -12.25 -5.14
CA LEU A 79 -5.22 -13.45 -5.71
C LEU A 79 -4.70 -13.77 -7.12
N SER A 80 -4.50 -12.74 -7.94
CA SER A 80 -4.26 -12.89 -9.39
C SER A 80 -2.80 -12.97 -9.82
N GLY A 81 -1.87 -12.48 -8.99
CA GLY A 81 -0.48 -12.32 -9.39
C GLY A 81 -0.26 -11.15 -10.35
N ILE A 82 -1.23 -10.24 -10.46
CA ILE A 82 -1.01 -8.91 -11.06
C ILE A 82 -0.18 -8.09 -10.08
N ILE A 83 0.81 -7.35 -10.58
CA ILE A 83 1.73 -6.56 -9.78
C ILE A 83 1.08 -5.23 -9.41
N LEU A 84 1.01 -4.92 -8.11
CA LEU A 84 0.47 -3.65 -7.62
C LEU A 84 1.58 -2.65 -7.30
N ALA A 85 1.65 -1.57 -8.08
CA ALA A 85 2.47 -0.41 -7.77
C ALA A 85 1.70 0.60 -6.93
N THR A 86 2.07 0.78 -5.65
CA THR A 86 1.41 1.78 -4.80
C THR A 86 2.15 3.09 -4.87
N ILE A 87 1.48 4.14 -5.34
CA ILE A 87 2.04 5.49 -5.43
C ILE A 87 1.67 6.24 -4.15
N ASN A 88 2.68 6.76 -3.44
CA ASN A 88 2.43 7.57 -2.25
C ASN A 88 1.79 8.90 -2.66
N PHE A 89 0.57 9.14 -2.19
CA PHE A 89 -0.22 10.34 -2.50
C PHE A 89 0.42 11.65 -2.04
N ARG A 90 1.46 11.61 -1.20
CA ARG A 90 2.19 12.79 -0.73
C ARG A 90 3.32 13.24 -1.67
N LEU A 91 3.61 12.47 -2.71
CA LEU A 91 4.63 12.80 -3.69
C LEU A 91 4.20 14.01 -4.52
N ALA A 92 5.18 14.81 -4.93
CA ALA A 92 4.95 15.90 -5.88
C ALA A 92 4.59 15.33 -7.26
N THR A 93 3.81 16.07 -8.05
CA THR A 93 3.39 15.66 -9.40
C THR A 93 4.53 15.16 -10.30
N PRO A 94 5.73 15.79 -10.34
CA PRO A 94 6.85 15.26 -11.13
C PRO A 94 7.36 13.89 -10.65
N GLU A 95 7.30 13.61 -9.35
CA GLU A 95 7.71 12.33 -8.79
C GLU A 95 6.67 11.25 -9.11
N ILE A 96 5.38 11.58 -9.03
CA ILE A 96 4.29 10.69 -9.48
C ILE A 96 4.48 10.35 -10.97
N ARG A 97 4.81 11.35 -11.81
CA ARG A 97 5.12 11.15 -13.23
C ARG A 97 6.26 10.15 -13.43
N ASP A 98 7.36 10.31 -12.69
CA ASP A 98 8.51 9.40 -12.78
C ASP A 98 8.12 7.97 -12.42
N VAL A 99 7.35 7.80 -11.35
CA VAL A 99 6.83 6.50 -10.92
C VAL A 99 5.98 5.86 -12.01
N VAL A 100 4.97 6.55 -12.52
CA VAL A 100 4.08 6.00 -13.56
C VAL A 100 4.86 5.67 -14.83
N ARG A 101 5.81 6.52 -15.24
CA ARG A 101 6.68 6.28 -16.39
C ARG A 101 7.56 5.04 -16.21
N ARG A 102 8.06 4.77 -15.00
CA ARG A 102 8.93 3.63 -14.73
C ARG A 102 8.16 2.33 -14.50
N VAL A 103 6.95 2.43 -13.97
CA VAL A 103 6.06 1.28 -13.76
C VAL A 103 5.42 0.85 -15.07
N GLU A 104 5.07 1.79 -15.95
CA GLU A 104 4.30 1.51 -17.17
C GLU A 104 3.08 0.62 -16.90
N PRO A 105 2.15 1.06 -16.04
CA PRO A 105 0.99 0.27 -15.67
C PRO A 105 0.02 0.17 -16.86
N SER A 106 -0.70 -0.96 -16.97
CA SER A 106 -1.81 -1.12 -17.92
C SER A 106 -3.07 -0.39 -17.42
N ILE A 107 -3.27 -0.33 -16.10
CA ILE A 107 -4.38 0.36 -15.44
C ILE A 107 -3.86 1.21 -14.28
N VAL A 108 -4.36 2.43 -14.15
CA VAL A 108 -4.18 3.29 -12.99
C VAL A 108 -5.50 3.41 -12.25
N PHE A 109 -5.56 2.86 -11.04
CA PHE A 109 -6.64 3.09 -10.09
C PHE A 109 -6.37 4.37 -9.30
N VAL A 110 -7.34 5.25 -9.19
CA VAL A 110 -7.10 6.59 -8.62
C VAL A 110 -8.30 7.06 -7.80
N ALA A 111 -8.07 7.65 -6.63
CA ALA A 111 -9.16 8.33 -5.91
C ALA A 111 -9.64 9.57 -6.68
N ASP A 112 -10.94 9.86 -6.63
CA ASP A 112 -11.57 11.05 -7.20
C ASP A 112 -10.74 12.35 -7.06
N GLU A 113 -10.23 12.61 -5.86
CA GLU A 113 -9.43 13.77 -5.50
C GLU A 113 -8.07 13.88 -6.23
N PHE A 114 -7.57 12.78 -6.80
CA PHE A 114 -6.30 12.73 -7.53
C PHE A 114 -6.46 12.50 -9.04
N VAL A 115 -7.68 12.40 -9.55
CA VAL A 115 -7.91 12.17 -10.99
C VAL A 115 -7.28 13.27 -11.85
N ALA A 116 -7.43 14.54 -11.44
CA ALA A 116 -6.85 15.67 -12.17
C ALA A 116 -5.31 15.56 -12.28
N VAL A 117 -4.65 15.07 -11.23
CA VAL A 117 -3.20 14.84 -11.23
C VAL A 117 -2.84 13.78 -12.27
N ILE A 118 -3.52 12.63 -12.28
CA ILE A 118 -3.25 11.58 -13.26
C ILE A 118 -3.52 12.06 -14.68
N THR A 119 -4.67 12.69 -14.94
CA THR A 119 -5.05 13.15 -16.29
C THR A 119 -4.03 14.13 -16.87
N ASP A 120 -3.49 15.06 -16.08
CA ASP A 120 -2.45 15.99 -16.53
C ASP A 120 -1.15 15.26 -16.93
N LEU A 121 -0.78 14.23 -16.15
CA LEU A 121 0.41 13.42 -16.38
C LEU A 121 0.33 12.57 -17.66
N MET A 122 -0.87 12.12 -18.04
CA MET A 122 -1.11 11.23 -19.19
C MET A 122 -0.73 11.82 -20.54
N SER A 123 -0.70 13.15 -20.65
CA SER A 123 -0.33 13.86 -21.89
C SER A 123 1.10 13.59 -22.36
N GLY A 124 2.01 13.20 -21.45
CA GLY A 124 3.43 13.01 -21.72
C GLY A 124 3.94 11.57 -21.52
N LEU A 125 3.04 10.59 -21.38
CA LEU A 125 3.43 9.19 -21.23
C LEU A 125 3.47 8.48 -22.60
N PRO A 126 4.42 7.54 -22.79
CA PRO A 126 4.54 6.78 -24.05
C PRO A 126 3.35 5.83 -24.27
N SER A 127 2.75 5.34 -23.19
CA SER A 127 1.53 4.54 -23.19
C SER A 127 0.46 5.22 -22.32
N ARG A 128 -0.80 5.11 -22.74
CA ARG A 128 -1.95 5.61 -21.99
C ARG A 128 -2.60 4.45 -21.24
N PRO A 129 -2.35 4.26 -19.93
CA PRO A 129 -3.14 3.32 -19.13
C PRO A 129 -4.63 3.66 -19.15
N LEU A 130 -5.46 2.64 -18.92
CA LEU A 130 -6.84 2.85 -18.52
C LEU A 130 -6.88 3.50 -17.13
N VAL A 131 -7.67 4.56 -16.96
CA VAL A 131 -7.83 5.22 -15.65
C VAL A 131 -9.16 4.80 -15.03
N VAL A 132 -9.10 4.16 -13.87
CA VAL A 132 -10.27 3.71 -13.09
C VAL A 132 -10.38 4.56 -11.82
N ALA A 133 -11.44 5.34 -11.71
CA ALA A 133 -11.66 6.26 -10.59
C ALA A 133 -12.44 5.58 -9.46
N PHE A 134 -11.92 5.66 -8.23
CA PHE A 134 -12.66 5.35 -7.01
C PHE A 134 -13.61 6.51 -6.71
N GLY A 135 -14.87 6.19 -6.46
CA GLY A 135 -15.93 7.19 -6.21
C GLY A 135 -17.22 6.84 -6.95
N CYS A 136 -18.27 7.62 -6.68
CA CYS A 136 -19.60 7.36 -7.22
C CYS A 136 -19.75 7.78 -8.69
N GLU A 137 -19.08 8.86 -9.11
CA GLU A 137 -19.23 9.42 -10.45
C GLU A 137 -17.84 9.59 -11.10
N PRO A 138 -17.56 8.90 -12.21
CA PRO A 138 -16.27 8.99 -12.88
C PRO A 138 -16.11 10.35 -13.57
N PRO A 139 -15.00 11.06 -13.33
CA PRO A 139 -14.70 12.25 -14.11
C PRO A 139 -14.56 11.93 -15.62
N PRO A 140 -14.77 12.93 -16.50
CA PRO A 140 -14.64 12.74 -17.94
C PRO A 140 -13.31 12.08 -18.35
N GLY A 141 -13.38 11.08 -19.22
CA GLY A 141 -12.20 10.34 -19.69
C GLY A 141 -11.70 9.24 -18.75
N THR A 142 -12.46 8.92 -17.69
CA THR A 142 -12.17 7.80 -16.77
C THR A 142 -13.32 6.80 -16.73
N VAL A 143 -13.04 5.60 -16.22
CA VAL A 143 -14.05 4.57 -15.94
C VAL A 143 -14.31 4.54 -14.43
N GLY A 144 -15.59 4.47 -14.02
CA GLY A 144 -15.94 4.37 -12.61
C GLY A 144 -15.66 2.98 -12.05
N TYR A 145 -15.15 2.88 -10.83
CA TYR A 145 -14.74 1.62 -10.22
C TYR A 145 -15.86 0.57 -10.15
N GLU A 146 -17.07 0.93 -9.70
CA GLU A 146 -18.20 -0.02 -9.64
C GLU A 146 -18.66 -0.46 -11.04
N GLY A 147 -18.56 0.42 -12.04
CA GLY A 147 -18.86 0.09 -13.44
C GLY A 147 -17.80 -0.84 -14.06
N PHE A 148 -16.53 -0.63 -13.71
CA PHE A 148 -15.45 -1.54 -14.09
C PHE A 148 -15.65 -2.92 -13.45
N LEU A 149 -16.04 -2.97 -12.19
CA LEU A 149 -16.30 -4.21 -11.46
C LEU A 149 -17.55 -4.96 -11.95
N SER A 150 -18.57 -4.25 -12.45
CA SER A 150 -19.79 -4.86 -13.00
C SER A 150 -19.60 -5.43 -14.41
N ALA A 151 -18.56 -5.00 -15.13
CA ALA A 151 -18.19 -5.53 -16.43
C ALA A 151 -17.50 -6.91 -16.36
N ALA A 152 -17.27 -7.46 -15.16
CA ALA A 152 -16.67 -8.77 -14.96
C ALA A 152 -17.52 -9.89 -15.60
N PRO A 153 -16.98 -10.67 -16.56
CA PRO A 153 -17.74 -11.71 -17.26
C PRO A 153 -17.99 -12.97 -16.41
N SER A 154 -17.24 -13.12 -15.32
CA SER A 154 -17.19 -14.35 -14.53
C SER A 154 -16.98 -14.08 -13.04
N GLU A 155 -17.58 -14.92 -12.19
CA GLU A 155 -17.28 -14.98 -10.76
C GLU A 155 -16.18 -16.00 -10.42
N ALA A 156 -15.60 -16.64 -11.44
CA ALA A 156 -14.44 -17.51 -11.27
C ALA A 156 -13.14 -16.71 -11.20
N LEU A 157 -12.16 -17.25 -10.49
CA LEU A 157 -10.82 -16.66 -10.42
C LEU A 157 -10.04 -17.04 -11.69
N GLU A 158 -9.99 -16.13 -12.66
CA GLU A 158 -9.38 -16.37 -13.99
C GLU A 158 -7.85 -16.29 -13.99
N LEU A 159 -7.29 -15.49 -13.08
CA LEU A 159 -5.85 -15.36 -12.87
C LEU A 159 -5.53 -15.79 -11.44
N VAL A 160 -4.47 -16.57 -11.27
CA VAL A 160 -4.04 -17.12 -9.98
C VAL A 160 -2.57 -16.79 -9.76
N ALA A 161 -2.26 -16.21 -8.61
CA ALA A 161 -0.89 -15.92 -8.20
C ALA A 161 -0.09 -17.21 -7.97
N GLU A 162 1.21 -17.15 -8.26
CA GLU A 162 2.19 -18.16 -7.86
C GLU A 162 3.13 -17.62 -6.78
N PRO A 163 3.76 -18.48 -5.96
CA PRO A 163 4.64 -18.04 -4.86
C PRO A 163 5.80 -17.15 -5.31
N ASP A 164 6.34 -17.37 -6.50
CA ASP A 164 7.50 -16.64 -7.02
C ASP A 164 7.12 -15.39 -7.81
N ASP A 165 5.82 -15.07 -7.90
CA ASP A 165 5.35 -13.85 -8.52
C ASP A 165 5.75 -12.61 -7.72
N ILE A 166 6.02 -11.52 -8.43
CA ILE A 166 6.09 -10.18 -7.83
C ILE A 166 4.70 -9.78 -7.36
N ALA A 167 4.58 -9.31 -6.12
CA ALA A 167 3.34 -8.79 -5.54
C ALA A 167 3.26 -7.26 -5.61
N TYR A 168 4.33 -6.57 -5.21
CA TYR A 168 4.33 -5.11 -5.09
C TYR A 168 5.55 -4.43 -5.68
N LEU A 169 5.30 -3.22 -6.19
CA LEU A 169 6.33 -2.22 -6.49
C LEU A 169 6.12 -1.03 -5.55
N LEU A 170 7.03 -0.85 -4.60
CA LEU A 170 6.99 0.25 -3.65
C LEU A 170 8.10 1.26 -3.96
N PHE A 171 7.76 2.52 -4.14
CA PHE A 171 8.74 3.57 -4.37
C PHE A 171 9.11 4.25 -3.05
N THR A 172 10.39 4.19 -2.71
CA THR A 172 10.93 4.80 -1.51
C THR A 172 11.65 6.11 -1.86
N SER A 173 11.37 7.16 -1.09
CA SER A 173 12.08 8.43 -1.19
C SER A 173 13.46 8.28 -0.56
N GLY A 174 14.52 8.49 -1.33
CA GLY A 174 15.86 8.69 -0.78
C GLY A 174 16.04 10.13 -0.32
N THR A 175 16.98 10.37 0.60
CA THR A 175 17.43 11.73 0.94
C THR A 175 18.28 12.35 -0.17
N THR A 176 18.82 11.53 -1.06
CA THR A 176 19.59 11.93 -2.23
C THR A 176 19.14 11.13 -3.47
N GLY A 177 18.83 11.85 -4.55
CA GLY A 177 18.52 11.27 -5.86
C GLY A 177 17.06 10.81 -6.06
N ALA A 178 16.81 10.22 -7.23
CA ALA A 178 15.50 9.70 -7.61
C ALA A 178 15.03 8.54 -6.73
N SER A 179 13.72 8.34 -6.65
CA SER A 179 13.11 7.26 -5.87
C SER A 179 13.56 5.87 -6.33
N LYS A 180 13.73 4.95 -5.37
CA LYS A 180 14.12 3.57 -5.64
C LYS A 180 12.89 2.68 -5.59
N CYS A 181 12.78 1.75 -6.53
CA CYS A 181 11.70 0.78 -6.57
C CYS A 181 12.12 -0.47 -5.78
N CYS A 182 11.38 -0.77 -4.72
CA CYS A 182 11.47 -2.00 -3.97
C CYS A 182 10.50 -3.01 -4.59
N ILE A 183 11.05 -4.10 -5.09
CA ILE A 183 10.29 -5.23 -5.67
C ILE A 183 10.08 -6.23 -4.54
N LEU A 184 8.81 -6.56 -4.27
CA LEU A 184 8.43 -7.48 -3.20
C LEU A 184 7.60 -8.62 -3.78
N GLY A 185 8.04 -9.87 -3.56
CA GLY A 185 7.37 -11.07 -4.04
C GLY A 185 6.26 -11.56 -3.13
N GLN A 186 5.39 -12.43 -3.69
CA GLN A 186 4.31 -13.11 -2.99
C GLN A 186 4.84 -13.93 -1.81
N ARG A 187 5.89 -14.72 -2.03
CA ARG A 187 6.56 -15.55 -1.01
C ARG A 187 7.09 -14.71 0.15
N GLU A 188 7.86 -13.65 -0.13
CA GLU A 188 8.48 -12.80 0.90
C GLU A 188 7.41 -12.07 1.71
N MET A 189 6.42 -11.48 1.03
CA MET A 189 5.37 -10.73 1.70
C MET A 189 4.45 -11.63 2.52
N ARG A 190 4.21 -12.86 2.08
CA ARG A 190 3.51 -13.86 2.88
C ARG A 190 4.28 -14.20 4.14
N ALA A 191 5.61 -14.39 4.05
CA ALA A 191 6.43 -14.64 5.23
C ALA A 191 6.37 -13.48 6.22
N VAL A 192 6.41 -12.23 5.73
CA VAL A 192 6.22 -11.03 6.57
C VAL A 192 4.85 -11.05 7.24
N ALA A 193 3.77 -11.32 6.50
CA ALA A 193 2.42 -11.35 7.05
C ALA A 193 2.24 -12.40 8.15
N LEU A 194 2.82 -13.60 7.98
CA LEU A 194 2.79 -14.67 8.97
C LEU A 194 3.56 -14.29 10.24
N THR A 195 4.76 -13.73 10.08
CA THR A 195 5.58 -13.28 11.22
C THR A 195 4.85 -12.19 12.00
N MET A 196 4.31 -11.18 11.32
CA MET A 196 3.52 -10.12 11.96
C MET A 196 2.30 -10.66 12.69
N ASN A 197 1.57 -11.60 12.08
CA ASN A 197 0.42 -12.23 12.72
C ASN A 197 0.81 -12.95 14.02
N ASN A 198 1.90 -13.73 13.99
CA ASN A 198 2.39 -14.44 15.17
C ASN A 198 2.83 -13.49 16.28
N GLU A 199 3.52 -12.40 15.94
CA GLU A 199 3.96 -11.39 16.91
C GLU A 199 2.80 -10.61 17.51
N CYS A 200 1.81 -10.20 16.69
CA CYS A 200 0.62 -9.51 17.17
C CYS A 200 -0.22 -10.40 18.10
N VAL A 201 -0.36 -11.69 17.78
CA VAL A 201 -1.06 -12.64 18.66
C VAL A 201 -0.30 -12.85 19.96
N ALA A 202 1.03 -13.03 19.91
CA ALA A 202 1.85 -13.15 21.11
C ALA A 202 1.75 -11.91 22.00
N ALA A 203 1.77 -10.71 21.42
CA ALA A 203 1.61 -9.44 22.13
C ALA A 203 0.22 -9.26 22.77
N VAL A 204 -0.83 -9.87 22.20
CA VAL A 204 -2.19 -9.85 22.77
C VAL A 204 -2.35 -10.91 23.86
N MET A 205 -1.80 -12.12 23.69
CA MET A 205 -1.86 -13.19 24.69
C MET A 205 -1.02 -12.85 25.94
N THR A 206 0.11 -12.18 25.78
CA THR A 206 0.94 -11.69 26.91
C THR A 206 0.32 -10.51 27.65
N ARG A 207 -0.76 -9.89 27.12
CA ARG A 207 -1.47 -8.78 27.76
C ARG A 207 -2.58 -9.21 28.72
N VAL A 208 -2.78 -10.50 28.97
CA VAL A 208 -3.84 -10.98 29.87
C VAL A 208 -3.47 -10.89 31.36
N ASP A 209 -2.21 -10.68 31.76
CA ASP A 209 -1.82 -10.75 33.18
C ASP A 209 -1.17 -9.48 33.79
N HIS A 210 -1.33 -8.28 33.21
CA HIS A 210 -0.69 -7.06 33.79
C HIS A 210 -1.65 -5.94 34.18
N HIS A 211 -2.95 -6.22 34.33
CA HIS A 211 -3.90 -5.23 34.85
C HIS A 211 -3.81 -4.98 36.37
N ALA A 212 -2.83 -5.54 37.08
CA ALA A 212 -2.62 -5.28 38.50
C ALA A 212 -1.55 -4.22 38.83
N ASP A 213 -0.61 -3.87 37.94
CA ASP A 213 0.50 -2.97 38.31
C ASP A 213 1.01 -2.09 37.14
N VAL A 214 0.13 -1.26 36.57
CA VAL A 214 0.56 -0.15 35.72
C VAL A 214 0.60 1.12 36.58
N PRO A 215 1.77 1.74 36.83
CA PRO A 215 1.83 3.01 37.54
C PRO A 215 1.02 4.05 36.78
N ARG A 216 -0.01 4.62 37.42
CA ARG A 216 -0.76 5.76 36.88
C ARG A 216 0.25 6.86 36.56
N TRP A 217 0.44 7.16 35.28
CA TRP A 217 1.13 8.36 34.84
C TRP A 217 0.30 9.57 35.27
N GLY A 218 0.61 10.10 36.45
CA GLY A 218 0.07 11.36 36.93
C GLY A 218 0.37 12.46 35.92
N THR A 219 -0.62 13.31 35.68
CA THR A 219 -0.51 14.54 34.89
C THR A 219 0.72 15.32 35.33
N ARG A 220 1.76 15.37 34.48
CA ARG A 220 2.95 16.20 34.73
C ARG A 220 2.53 17.67 34.77
N ASP A 221 2.63 18.26 35.95
CA ASP A 221 2.62 19.69 36.20
C ASP A 221 3.67 20.39 35.30
N ARG A 222 3.24 21.44 34.60
CA ARG A 222 4.05 22.24 33.67
C ARG A 222 4.93 23.24 34.43
N ARG A 223 5.78 22.78 35.35
CA ARG A 223 6.86 23.61 35.90
C ARG A 223 8.21 23.08 35.39
N ARG A 224 8.82 23.84 34.46
CA ARG A 224 10.17 23.58 33.94
C ARG A 224 11.18 23.59 35.10
N PRO A 225 12.02 22.55 35.28
CA PRO A 225 13.19 22.68 36.15
C PRO A 225 14.30 23.47 35.44
N ALA A 226 14.96 24.35 36.20
CA ALA A 226 16.08 25.15 35.74
C ALA A 226 17.27 24.25 35.32
N ARG A 227 17.91 24.59 34.18
CA ARG A 227 19.11 23.90 33.69
C ARG A 227 20.29 24.13 34.66
N PRO A 228 21.09 23.09 35.01
CA PRO A 228 22.34 23.31 35.72
C PRO A 228 23.40 23.90 34.78
N ARG A 229 24.11 24.92 35.27
CA ARG A 229 25.25 25.56 34.60
C ARG A 229 26.37 24.52 34.40
N ARG A 230 26.73 24.22 33.15
CA ARG A 230 28.02 23.59 32.85
C ARG A 230 29.10 24.66 32.86
N ASN A 231 30.14 24.42 33.67
CA ASN A 231 31.33 25.26 33.77
C ASN A 231 32.04 25.38 32.42
N ARG A 232 32.44 26.61 32.12
CA ARG A 232 33.38 26.98 31.05
C ARG A 232 34.71 26.29 31.30
N VAL A 233 35.25 25.62 30.29
CA VAL A 233 36.70 25.53 30.10
C VAL A 233 37.02 26.41 28.90
N CYS A 234 37.83 27.44 29.16
CA CYS A 234 38.42 28.35 28.21
C CYS A 234 39.31 27.61 27.21
N CYS A 235 39.15 27.91 25.92
CA CYS A 235 40.27 28.07 25.00
C CYS A 235 40.08 29.40 24.27
N SER A 236 40.60 30.47 24.87
CA SER A 236 41.21 31.61 24.16
C SER A 236 42.41 31.06 23.36
N SER A 237 42.83 31.54 22.19
CA SER A 237 42.76 32.87 21.58
C SER A 237 43.32 32.76 20.14
N SER A 238 42.92 33.72 19.27
CA SER A 238 43.75 34.41 18.25
C SER A 238 44.53 33.53 17.25
N SER A 239 44.41 33.67 15.92
CA SER A 239 44.57 34.90 15.14
C SER A 239 44.58 34.57 13.62
N THR A 240 44.15 35.53 12.80
CA THR A 240 44.60 35.87 11.42
C THR A 240 44.45 34.91 10.21
N LEU A 241 43.68 35.41 9.22
CA LEU A 241 43.54 35.13 7.77
C LEU A 241 44.86 34.88 6.95
N PRO A 242 44.85 34.70 5.60
CA PRO A 242 44.03 33.89 4.65
C PRO A 242 44.90 33.17 3.55
N MET A 243 44.30 32.75 2.43
CA MET A 243 44.88 32.26 1.13
C MET A 243 45.17 30.75 1.04
N ARG A 244 45.04 30.05 -0.09
CA ARG A 244 44.66 30.33 -1.50
C ARG A 244 44.29 28.99 -2.15
N CYS A 245 43.68 29.05 -3.33
CA CYS A 245 43.55 27.93 -4.26
C CYS A 245 44.90 27.33 -4.66
N ASP A 246 44.90 26.02 -4.89
CA ASP A 246 45.38 25.38 -6.12
C ASP A 246 44.35 24.31 -6.54
#